data_AF-D8F3M3-F1
#
_entry.id   AF-D8F3M3-F1
#
_cell.length_a   1.000
_cell.length_b   1.000
_cell.length_c   1.000
_cell.angle_alpha   90.00
_cell.angle_beta   90.00
_cell.angle_gamma   90.00
#
_symmetry.space_group_name_H-M   'P 1'
#
loop_
_entity.id
_entity.type
_entity.pdbx_description
1 polymer ?
#
loop_
_entity_poly.entity_id
_entity_poly.type
_entity_poly.pdbx_seq_one_letter_code
_entity_poly.pdbx_strand_id
1 'polypeptide(L)'
;MPVGDMVRRSAERFPDKTAIIFRGKRIIYGELNRRVNALANRLLDMGGRKGDRVAVVLHNCPEYIEAYFACAKSGLVFVPINNLLKERELTQIIRYIEPRFLLLDSDFETLIETATTEMDFVEFKISLSDPPHPPFISYEKSVNLGDKGEPEAEISKDDVMSIFLTSGTTGLPKGAMRTHHQNFQNAMTCALEMKLVVSFPFPDIMIVGVMQLLMIVLGTFMEPVSIMMITFPVYMPIVKAFGFDPIWFGFLTLINMEIGMKTPPFGMVLFVMKGVVPSKTTMLNIYRSVTPFVAIDALAMLLIMIFPAIATVLPNLMKY
;
A
#
# COMPACT_ATOMS: atom_id res chain seq x y z
N MET A 1 11.18 -8.69 -17.34
CA MET A 1 11.23 -9.80 -16.39
C MET A 1 9.83 -10.05 -15.90
N PRO A 2 9.32 -11.29 -15.94
CA PRO A 2 8.10 -11.70 -15.27
C PRO A 2 8.12 -11.35 -13.78
N VAL A 3 6.97 -10.99 -13.21
CA VAL A 3 6.85 -10.62 -11.80
C VAL A 3 7.17 -11.80 -10.87
N GLY A 4 6.84 -13.03 -11.28
CA GLY A 4 7.16 -14.25 -10.54
C GLY A 4 8.66 -14.46 -10.29
N ASP A 5 9.54 -13.95 -11.16
CA ASP A 5 10.99 -14.03 -10.96
C ASP A 5 11.47 -13.21 -9.76
N MET A 6 10.72 -12.19 -9.33
CA MET A 6 11.13 -11.34 -8.20
C MET A 6 11.19 -12.14 -6.90
N VAL A 7 10.17 -12.95 -6.62
CA VAL A 7 10.13 -13.78 -5.41
C VAL A 7 11.14 -14.93 -5.49
N ARG A 8 11.30 -15.56 -6.66
CA ARG A 8 12.31 -16.60 -6.91
C ARG A 8 13.71 -16.09 -6.64
N ARG A 9 14.11 -14.99 -7.29
CA ARG A 9 15.45 -14.38 -7.11
C ARG A 9 15.69 -13.91 -5.68
N SER A 10 14.66 -13.43 -4.99
CA SER A 10 14.77 -13.02 -3.59
C SER A 10 14.98 -14.23 -2.67
N ALA A 11 14.29 -15.35 -2.92
CA ALA A 11 14.46 -16.60 -2.19
C ALA A 11 15.82 -17.27 -2.47
N GLU A 12 16.32 -17.21 -3.70
CA GLU A 12 17.67 -17.68 -4.05
C GLU A 12 18.76 -16.88 -3.33
N ARG A 13 18.59 -15.55 -3.25
CA ARG A 13 19.61 -14.65 -2.68
C ARG A 13 19.52 -14.51 -1.16
N PHE A 14 18.33 -14.57 -0.60
CA PHE A 14 18.05 -14.28 0.81
C PHE A 14 17.03 -15.27 1.42
N PRO A 15 17.29 -16.59 1.37
CA PRO A 15 16.29 -17.61 1.73
C PRO A 15 15.77 -17.47 3.17
N ASP A 16 16.66 -17.12 4.10
CA ASP A 16 16.35 -17.06 5.54
C ASP A 16 15.90 -15.67 6.02
N LYS A 17 15.86 -14.67 5.13
CA LYS A 17 15.37 -13.34 5.50
C LYS A 17 13.85 -13.34 5.57
N THR A 18 13.30 -12.63 6.55
CA THR A 18 11.86 -12.40 6.67
C THR A 18 11.34 -11.65 5.45
N ALA A 19 10.34 -12.22 4.78
CA ALA A 19 9.62 -11.63 3.65
C ALA A 19 8.30 -10.99 4.08
N ILE A 20 7.53 -11.67 4.94
CA ILE A 20 6.23 -11.21 5.42
C ILE A 20 6.19 -11.27 6.95
N ILE A 21 5.66 -10.22 7.56
CA ILE A 21 5.30 -10.19 8.98
C ILE A 21 3.79 -9.98 9.07
N PHE A 22 3.08 -10.94 9.65
CA PHE A 22 1.63 -10.87 9.78
C PHE A 22 1.18 -11.40 11.14
N ARG A 23 0.47 -10.57 11.92
CA ARG A 23 -0.04 -10.92 13.27
C ARG A 23 1.02 -11.61 14.15
N GLY A 24 2.25 -11.08 14.16
CA GLY A 24 3.38 -11.62 14.94
C GLY A 24 4.09 -12.83 14.33
N LYS A 25 3.54 -13.46 13.28
CA LYS A 25 4.20 -14.53 12.53
C LYS A 25 5.14 -13.93 11.49
N ARG A 26 6.24 -14.64 11.23
CA ARG A 26 7.26 -14.29 10.23
C ARG A 26 7.35 -15.41 9.21
N ILE A 27 7.22 -15.07 7.93
CA ILE A 27 7.44 -15.98 6.81
C ILE A 27 8.72 -15.53 6.11
N ILE A 28 9.66 -16.44 5.91
CA ILE A 28 10.93 -16.17 5.23
C ILE A 28 10.79 -16.33 3.71
N TYR A 29 11.67 -15.70 2.92
CA TYR A 29 11.59 -15.75 1.46
C TYR A 29 11.62 -17.17 0.89
N GLY A 30 12.43 -18.06 1.47
CA GLY A 30 12.49 -19.46 1.02
C GLY A 30 11.18 -20.21 1.25
N GLU A 31 10.48 -19.93 2.35
CA GLU A 31 9.17 -20.52 2.64
C GLU A 31 8.09 -19.93 1.73
N LEU A 32 8.06 -18.60 1.59
CA LEU A 32 7.13 -17.91 0.70
C LEU A 32 7.24 -18.46 -0.73
N ASN A 33 8.46 -18.62 -1.26
CA ASN A 33 8.66 -19.12 -2.61
C ASN A 33 8.14 -20.55 -2.78
N ARG A 34 8.36 -21.44 -1.80
CA ARG A 34 7.84 -22.82 -1.84
C ARG A 34 6.31 -22.86 -1.82
N ARG A 35 5.68 -22.03 -0.99
CA ARG A 35 4.20 -21.96 -0.90
C ARG A 35 3.59 -21.38 -2.18
N VAL A 36 4.19 -20.31 -2.71
CA VAL A 36 3.85 -19.72 -4.02
C VAL A 36 3.94 -20.74 -5.15
N ASN A 37 5.05 -21.50 -5.19
CA ASN A 37 5.27 -22.54 -6.20
C ASN A 37 4.21 -23.63 -6.11
N ALA A 38 3.95 -24.13 -4.90
CA ALA A 38 2.94 -25.15 -4.68
C ALA A 38 1.55 -24.70 -5.10
N LEU A 39 1.15 -23.47 -4.77
CA LEU A 39 -0.11 -22.91 -5.25
C LEU A 39 -0.13 -22.76 -6.78
N ALA A 40 0.95 -22.27 -7.39
CA ALA A 40 1.05 -22.10 -8.84
C ALA A 40 0.91 -23.44 -9.59
N ASN A 41 1.68 -24.46 -9.19
CA ASN A 41 1.61 -25.80 -9.76
C ASN A 41 0.23 -26.42 -9.54
N ARG A 42 -0.36 -26.24 -8.35
CA ARG A 42 -1.69 -26.75 -8.09
C ARG A 42 -2.76 -26.14 -9.01
N LEU A 43 -2.70 -24.84 -9.27
CA LEU A 43 -3.64 -24.19 -10.20
C LEU A 43 -3.45 -24.69 -11.64
N LEU A 44 -2.21 -24.97 -12.05
CA LEU A 44 -1.92 -25.60 -13.35
C LEU A 44 -2.44 -27.04 -13.42
N ASP A 45 -2.27 -27.84 -12.37
CA ASP A 45 -2.79 -29.21 -12.25
C ASP A 45 -4.33 -29.27 -12.27
N MET A 46 -4.97 -28.21 -11.77
CA MET A 46 -6.42 -28.00 -11.88
C MET A 46 -6.84 -27.56 -13.30
N GLY A 47 -5.90 -27.54 -14.24
CA GLY A 47 -6.11 -27.26 -15.65
C GLY A 47 -6.02 -25.78 -16.01
N GLY A 48 -5.56 -24.91 -15.09
CA GLY A 48 -5.38 -23.49 -15.34
C GLY A 48 -4.43 -23.24 -16.51
N ARG A 49 -4.81 -22.31 -17.39
CA ARG A 49 -4.04 -21.96 -18.58
C ARG A 49 -3.66 -20.49 -18.55
N LYS A 50 -2.53 -20.17 -19.17
CA LYS A 50 -2.08 -18.79 -19.35
C LYS A 50 -3.23 -17.88 -19.81
N GLY A 51 -3.48 -16.79 -19.09
CA GLY A 51 -4.59 -15.86 -19.35
C GLY A 51 -5.90 -16.16 -18.61
N ASP A 52 -6.06 -17.34 -17.99
CA ASP A 52 -7.19 -17.61 -17.11
C ASP A 52 -7.14 -16.68 -15.88
N ARG A 53 -8.31 -16.13 -15.50
CA ARG A 53 -8.41 -15.19 -14.39
C ARG A 53 -8.62 -15.92 -13.06
N VAL A 54 -7.89 -15.47 -12.05
CA VAL A 54 -8.04 -15.85 -10.65
C VAL A 54 -8.58 -14.63 -9.91
N ALA A 55 -9.86 -14.65 -9.60
CA ALA A 55 -10.49 -13.61 -8.79
C ALA A 55 -10.20 -13.86 -7.31
N VAL A 56 -9.76 -12.82 -6.60
CA VAL A 56 -9.28 -12.92 -5.21
C VAL A 56 -10.08 -11.99 -4.31
N VAL A 57 -10.83 -12.58 -3.38
CA VAL A 57 -11.69 -11.91 -2.39
C VAL A 57 -11.21 -12.27 -0.99
N LEU A 58 -10.12 -11.62 -0.56
CA LEU A 58 -9.44 -11.92 0.69
C LEU A 58 -9.34 -10.68 1.58
N HIS A 59 -9.25 -10.90 2.89
CA HIS A 59 -8.74 -9.90 3.82
C HIS A 59 -7.23 -9.68 3.63
N ASN A 60 -6.66 -8.73 4.38
CA ASN A 60 -5.21 -8.60 4.44
C ASN A 60 -4.61 -9.83 5.14
N CYS A 61 -3.96 -10.70 4.39
CA CYS A 61 -3.31 -11.92 4.87
C CYS A 61 -2.12 -12.32 3.97
N PRO A 62 -1.22 -13.22 4.44
CA PRO A 62 -0.10 -13.73 3.62
C PRO A 62 -0.56 -14.44 2.34
N GLU A 63 -1.67 -15.15 2.39
CA GLU A 63 -2.23 -15.94 1.29
C GLU A 63 -2.60 -15.05 0.10
N TYR A 64 -2.90 -13.76 0.32
CA TYR A 64 -3.07 -12.77 -0.74
C TYR A 64 -1.80 -12.58 -1.56
N ILE A 65 -0.65 -12.48 -0.89
CA ILE A 65 0.66 -12.34 -1.53
C ILE A 65 1.06 -13.64 -2.22
N GLU A 66 0.73 -14.79 -1.59
CA GLU A 66 0.93 -16.10 -2.19
C GLU A 66 0.13 -16.25 -3.49
N ALA A 67 -1.16 -15.87 -3.50
CA ALA A 67 -2.02 -15.90 -4.68
C ALA A 67 -1.51 -14.96 -5.79
N TYR A 68 -1.07 -13.74 -5.43
CA TYR A 68 -0.50 -12.78 -6.37
C TYR A 68 0.72 -13.36 -7.11
N PHE A 69 1.69 -13.90 -6.38
CA PHE A 69 2.89 -14.46 -7.00
C PHE A 69 2.63 -15.82 -7.65
N ALA A 70 1.69 -16.62 -7.13
CA ALA A 70 1.33 -17.88 -7.76
C ALA A 70 0.76 -17.65 -9.16
N CYS A 71 -0.17 -16.70 -9.30
CA CYS A 71 -0.67 -16.26 -10.61
C CYS A 71 0.48 -15.78 -11.51
N ALA A 72 1.37 -14.97 -10.95
CA ALA A 72 2.51 -14.43 -11.70
C ALA A 72 3.53 -15.48 -12.13
N LYS A 73 3.55 -16.67 -11.51
CA LYS A 73 4.44 -17.79 -11.85
C LYS A 73 3.77 -18.84 -12.73
N SER A 74 2.43 -18.92 -12.74
CA SER A 74 1.67 -19.83 -13.60
C SER A 74 1.15 -19.17 -14.89
N GLY A 75 1.33 -17.85 -15.05
CA GLY A 75 0.80 -17.09 -16.18
C GLY A 75 -0.71 -16.85 -16.10
N LEU A 76 -1.31 -17.10 -14.94
CA LEU A 76 -2.69 -16.76 -14.63
C LEU A 76 -2.81 -15.27 -14.30
N VAL A 77 -3.99 -14.71 -14.54
CA VAL A 77 -4.25 -13.28 -14.35
C VAL A 77 -4.85 -13.04 -12.96
N PHE A 78 -4.13 -12.32 -12.12
CA PHE A 78 -4.58 -11.96 -10.78
C PHE A 78 -5.63 -10.83 -10.84
N VAL A 79 -6.82 -11.07 -10.30
CA VAL A 79 -7.91 -10.09 -10.27
C VAL A 79 -8.36 -9.84 -8.82
N PRO A 80 -7.83 -8.82 -8.15
CA PRO A 80 -8.25 -8.51 -6.80
C PRO A 80 -9.63 -7.85 -6.80
N ILE A 81 -10.51 -8.34 -5.92
CA ILE A 81 -11.86 -7.82 -5.73
C ILE A 81 -11.96 -7.29 -4.30
N ASN A 82 -12.55 -6.11 -4.14
CA ASN A 82 -12.74 -5.48 -2.84
C ASN A 82 -13.68 -6.33 -1.96
N ASN A 83 -13.21 -6.73 -0.79
CA ASN A 83 -13.92 -7.56 0.18
C ASN A 83 -15.08 -6.84 0.91
N LEU A 84 -15.24 -5.52 0.72
CA LEU A 84 -16.35 -4.74 1.27
C LEU A 84 -17.60 -4.73 0.37
N LEU A 85 -17.50 -5.24 -0.85
CA LEU A 85 -18.59 -5.27 -1.81
C LEU A 85 -19.70 -6.22 -1.36
N LYS A 86 -20.95 -5.90 -1.74
CA LYS A 86 -22.10 -6.73 -1.43
C LYS A 86 -22.42 -7.63 -2.62
N GLU A 87 -23.37 -8.53 -2.39
CA GLU A 87 -23.75 -9.57 -3.34
C GLU A 87 -23.99 -9.01 -4.75
N ARG A 88 -24.78 -7.95 -4.86
CA ARG A 88 -25.12 -7.35 -6.15
C ARG A 88 -23.88 -6.89 -6.92
N GLU A 89 -22.96 -6.17 -6.27
CA GLU A 89 -21.75 -5.71 -6.95
C GLU A 89 -20.80 -6.87 -7.28
N LEU A 90 -20.67 -7.85 -6.38
CA LEU A 90 -19.85 -9.04 -6.61
C LEU A 90 -20.36 -9.84 -7.82
N THR A 91 -21.67 -10.10 -7.90
CA THR A 91 -22.28 -10.80 -9.03
C THR A 91 -21.98 -10.08 -10.35
N GLN A 92 -22.12 -8.75 -10.39
CA GLN A 92 -21.83 -7.96 -11.59
C GLN A 92 -20.35 -8.02 -11.98
N ILE A 93 -19.45 -7.91 -11.00
CA ILE A 93 -18.00 -7.96 -11.22
C ILE A 93 -17.57 -9.35 -11.70
N ILE A 94 -18.04 -10.41 -11.06
CA ILE A 94 -17.67 -11.78 -11.43
C ILE A 94 -18.19 -12.11 -12.83
N ARG A 95 -19.42 -11.70 -13.18
CA ARG A 95 -19.93 -11.82 -14.56
C ARG A 95 -19.11 -11.03 -15.58
N TYR A 96 -18.58 -9.87 -15.20
CA TYR A 96 -17.77 -9.05 -16.10
C TYR A 96 -16.35 -9.61 -16.31
N ILE A 97 -15.75 -10.20 -15.27
CA ILE A 97 -14.38 -10.74 -15.29
C ILE A 97 -14.33 -12.17 -15.84
N GLU A 98 -15.42 -12.92 -15.66
CA GLU A 98 -15.53 -14.34 -15.98
C GLU A 98 -14.35 -15.17 -15.42
N PRO A 99 -14.05 -15.11 -14.11
CA PRO A 99 -12.90 -15.83 -13.55
C PRO A 99 -13.13 -17.34 -13.52
N ARG A 100 -12.08 -18.09 -13.85
CA ARG A 100 -12.09 -19.54 -13.76
C ARG A 100 -11.89 -20.05 -12.34
N PHE A 101 -11.05 -19.33 -11.59
CA PHE A 101 -10.77 -19.61 -10.18
C PHE A 101 -11.25 -18.44 -9.33
N LEU A 102 -11.91 -18.74 -8.22
CA LEU A 102 -12.19 -17.80 -7.14
C LEU A 102 -11.44 -18.24 -5.90
N LEU A 103 -10.60 -17.37 -5.35
CA LEU A 103 -9.91 -17.58 -4.09
C LEU A 103 -10.48 -16.60 -3.06
N LEU A 104 -11.02 -17.12 -1.96
CA LEU A 104 -11.78 -16.33 -1.00
C LEU A 104 -11.47 -16.68 0.45
N ASP A 105 -11.77 -15.75 1.34
CA ASP A 105 -11.69 -15.98 2.78
C ASP A 105 -12.95 -16.72 3.26
N SER A 106 -12.80 -17.40 4.38
CA SER A 106 -13.80 -18.26 5.01
C SER A 106 -15.17 -17.58 5.22
N ASP A 107 -15.18 -16.29 5.58
CA ASP A 107 -16.39 -15.51 5.84
C ASP A 107 -17.15 -15.11 4.58
N PHE A 108 -16.58 -15.32 3.38
CA PHE A 108 -17.22 -15.00 2.11
C PHE A 108 -17.86 -16.19 1.40
N GLU A 109 -17.79 -17.41 1.95
CA GLU A 109 -18.31 -18.63 1.29
C GLU A 109 -19.78 -18.48 0.88
N THR A 110 -20.67 -18.15 1.82
CA THR A 110 -22.12 -17.99 1.51
C THR A 110 -22.36 -16.88 0.50
N LEU A 111 -21.64 -15.75 0.63
CA LEU A 111 -21.81 -14.62 -0.28
C LEU A 111 -21.38 -14.96 -1.71
N ILE A 112 -20.25 -15.65 -1.85
CA ILE A 112 -19.72 -16.07 -3.15
C ILE A 112 -20.57 -17.18 -3.76
N GLU A 113 -21.07 -18.12 -2.96
CA GLU A 113 -22.00 -19.14 -3.45
C GLU A 113 -23.23 -18.50 -4.09
N THR A 114 -23.90 -17.60 -3.38
CA THR A 114 -25.04 -16.86 -3.92
C THR A 114 -24.65 -16.02 -5.15
N ALA A 115 -23.56 -15.25 -5.06
CA ALA A 115 -23.14 -14.34 -6.13
C ALA A 115 -22.66 -15.05 -7.40
N THR A 116 -22.34 -16.34 -7.33
CA THR A 116 -21.87 -17.15 -8.48
C THR A 116 -22.89 -18.20 -8.93
N THR A 117 -24.13 -18.10 -8.45
CA THR A 117 -25.23 -18.96 -8.90
C THR A 117 -25.38 -18.82 -10.42
N GLU A 118 -25.45 -19.96 -11.12
CA GLU A 118 -25.57 -20.05 -12.60
C GLU A 118 -24.39 -19.40 -13.36
N MET A 119 -23.16 -19.54 -12.84
CA MET A 119 -21.93 -19.10 -13.50
C MET A 119 -20.98 -20.28 -13.76
N ASP A 120 -21.23 -21.02 -14.83
CA ASP A 120 -20.46 -22.23 -15.18
C ASP A 120 -18.99 -21.94 -15.51
N PHE A 121 -18.64 -20.69 -15.84
CA PHE A 121 -17.25 -20.29 -16.06
C PHE A 121 -16.42 -20.28 -14.76
N VAL A 122 -17.05 -20.24 -13.58
CA VAL A 122 -16.38 -20.37 -12.29
C VAL A 122 -16.23 -21.84 -11.95
N GLU A 123 -15.16 -22.45 -12.42
CA GLU A 123 -14.92 -23.89 -12.25
C GLU A 123 -14.46 -24.26 -10.84
N PHE A 124 -13.67 -23.39 -10.20
CA PHE A 124 -13.05 -23.71 -8.92
C PHE A 124 -13.19 -22.58 -7.91
N LYS A 125 -13.72 -22.91 -6.72
CA LYS A 125 -13.85 -21.99 -5.58
C LYS A 125 -12.95 -22.50 -4.45
N ILE A 126 -11.89 -21.76 -4.14
CA ILE A 126 -10.86 -22.10 -3.17
C ILE A 126 -11.04 -21.21 -1.94
N SER A 127 -11.32 -21.81 -0.79
CA SER A 127 -11.55 -21.12 0.48
C SER A 127 -10.38 -21.27 1.44
N LEU A 128 -10.10 -20.24 2.24
CA LEU A 128 -9.17 -20.33 3.37
C LEU A 128 -9.70 -21.17 4.55
N SER A 129 -10.98 -21.55 4.56
CA SER A 129 -11.54 -22.48 5.55
C SER A 129 -10.91 -23.87 5.44
N ASP A 130 -10.70 -24.52 6.59
CA ASP A 130 -10.25 -25.90 6.65
C ASP A 130 -10.93 -26.67 7.81
N PRO A 131 -11.86 -27.61 7.51
CA PRO A 131 -12.42 -27.90 6.19
C PRO A 131 -13.42 -26.80 5.74
N PRO A 132 -13.56 -26.56 4.42
CA PRO A 132 -14.55 -25.63 3.89
C PRO A 132 -15.92 -26.29 3.70
N HIS A 133 -16.98 -25.49 3.52
CA HIS A 133 -18.29 -26.02 3.13
C HIS A 133 -18.26 -26.51 1.66
N PRO A 134 -18.92 -27.62 1.29
CA PRO A 134 -19.10 -27.94 -0.13
C PRO A 134 -19.88 -26.82 -0.84
N PRO A 135 -19.53 -26.45 -2.09
CA PRO A 135 -18.57 -27.08 -3.00
C PRO A 135 -17.14 -26.50 -2.96
N PHE A 136 -16.77 -25.76 -1.91
CA PHE A 136 -15.48 -25.10 -1.82
C PHE A 136 -14.31 -26.09 -1.58
N ILE A 137 -13.14 -25.73 -2.09
CA ILE A 137 -11.88 -26.49 -1.97
C ILE A 137 -10.99 -25.79 -0.94
N SER A 138 -10.36 -26.57 -0.04
CA SER A 138 -9.43 -26.02 0.97
C SER A 138 -8.17 -25.46 0.30
N TYR A 139 -7.84 -24.21 0.63
CA TYR A 139 -6.62 -23.54 0.20
C TYR A 139 -5.37 -24.26 0.70
N GLU A 140 -5.29 -24.53 2.01
CA GLU A 140 -4.12 -25.22 2.59
C GLU A 140 -3.95 -26.61 2.01
N LYS A 141 -5.05 -27.34 1.76
CA LYS A 141 -4.96 -28.62 1.05
C LYS A 141 -4.44 -28.46 -0.38
N SER A 142 -4.83 -27.40 -1.08
CA SER A 142 -4.35 -27.09 -2.43
C SER A 142 -2.85 -26.80 -2.44
N VAL A 143 -2.36 -25.98 -1.50
CA VAL A 143 -0.93 -25.71 -1.31
C VAL A 143 -0.17 -26.99 -0.94
N ASN A 144 -0.71 -27.84 -0.07
CA ASN A 144 -0.04 -29.08 0.33
C ASN A 144 0.07 -30.13 -0.78
N LEU A 145 -0.87 -30.13 -1.73
CA LEU A 145 -0.89 -31.05 -2.87
C LEU A 145 0.00 -30.60 -4.04
N GLY A 146 0.31 -29.30 -4.14
CA GLY A 146 1.09 -28.76 -5.24
C GLY A 146 2.59 -29.01 -5.11
N ASP A 147 3.28 -29.18 -6.24
CA ASP A 147 4.74 -29.31 -6.26
C ASP A 147 5.43 -28.01 -5.83
N LYS A 148 6.48 -28.12 -5.01
CA LYS A 148 7.17 -26.95 -4.42
C LYS A 148 8.29 -26.39 -5.31
N GLY A 149 8.61 -27.06 -6.42
CA GLY A 149 9.55 -26.63 -7.45
C GLY A 149 9.00 -25.48 -8.30
N GLU A 150 9.86 -24.84 -9.07
CA GLU A 150 9.43 -23.74 -9.95
C GLU A 150 8.45 -24.28 -11.01
N PRO A 151 7.30 -23.63 -11.22
CA PRO A 151 6.32 -24.08 -12.21
C PRO A 151 6.86 -23.94 -13.64
N GLU A 152 6.58 -24.95 -14.46
CA GLU A 152 6.93 -24.95 -15.89
C GLU A 152 5.88 -24.17 -16.69
N ALA A 153 6.01 -22.85 -16.73
CA ALA A 153 5.14 -21.96 -17.51
C ALA A 153 5.94 -20.93 -18.31
N GLU A 154 5.69 -20.84 -19.62
CA GLU A 154 6.31 -19.83 -20.48
C GLU A 154 5.61 -18.46 -20.36
N ILE A 155 6.23 -17.56 -19.60
CA ILE A 155 5.70 -16.23 -19.30
C ILE A 155 6.54 -15.15 -19.98
N SER A 156 5.91 -14.39 -20.85
CA SER A 156 6.44 -13.17 -21.45
C SER A 156 6.25 -11.99 -20.51
N LYS A 157 7.15 -11.00 -20.61
CA LYS A 157 7.02 -9.73 -19.89
C LYS A 157 5.77 -8.94 -20.33
N ASP A 158 5.26 -9.20 -21.53
CA ASP A 158 4.16 -8.46 -22.13
C ASP A 158 2.80 -9.13 -21.88
N ASP A 159 2.78 -10.31 -21.25
CA ASP A 159 1.54 -10.94 -20.81
C ASP A 159 0.88 -10.14 -19.68
N VAL A 160 -0.46 -10.17 -19.67
CA VAL A 160 -1.26 -9.57 -18.59
C VAL A 160 -1.01 -10.34 -17.31
N MET A 161 -0.55 -9.65 -16.27
CA MET A 161 -0.32 -10.21 -14.95
C MET A 161 -1.54 -10.00 -14.04
N SER A 162 -2.16 -8.83 -14.12
CA SER A 162 -3.28 -8.46 -13.24
C SER A 162 -4.30 -7.56 -13.92
N ILE A 163 -5.54 -7.63 -13.45
CA ILE A 163 -6.61 -6.71 -13.85
C ILE A 163 -7.13 -6.02 -12.59
N PHE A 164 -6.97 -4.70 -12.52
CA PHE A 164 -7.55 -3.88 -11.45
C PHE A 164 -8.83 -3.21 -11.93
N LEU A 165 -9.90 -3.32 -11.15
CA LEU A 165 -11.18 -2.72 -11.49
C LEU A 165 -11.23 -1.26 -11.05
N THR A 166 -11.67 -0.38 -11.96
CA THR A 166 -11.88 1.04 -11.68
C THR A 166 -13.35 1.41 -11.89
N SER A 167 -13.81 2.47 -11.24
CA SER A 167 -15.16 3.00 -11.47
C SER A 167 -15.32 3.44 -12.93
N GLY A 168 -16.40 2.98 -13.56
CA GLY A 168 -16.79 3.43 -14.89
C GLY A 168 -17.83 4.54 -14.81
N THR A 169 -17.72 5.53 -15.68
CA THR A 169 -18.73 6.59 -15.85
C THR A 169 -20.10 6.06 -16.27
N THR A 170 -20.16 4.86 -16.82
CA THR A 170 -21.37 4.15 -17.26
C THR A 170 -22.01 3.29 -16.16
N GLY A 171 -21.46 3.31 -14.94
CA GLY A 171 -21.94 2.53 -13.79
C GLY A 171 -21.35 1.12 -13.67
N LEU A 172 -20.84 0.54 -14.77
CA LEU A 172 -20.12 -0.75 -14.75
C LEU A 172 -18.61 -0.54 -14.55
N PRO A 173 -17.93 -1.41 -13.77
CA PRO A 173 -16.49 -1.31 -13.57
C PRO A 173 -15.73 -1.58 -14.87
N LYS A 174 -14.55 -0.95 -15.01
CA LYS A 174 -13.65 -1.16 -16.15
C LYS A 174 -12.39 -1.87 -15.66
N GLY A 175 -11.98 -2.93 -16.35
CA GLY A 175 -10.76 -3.67 -16.04
C GLY A 175 -9.51 -3.00 -16.61
N ALA A 176 -8.65 -2.46 -15.76
CA ALA A 176 -7.33 -1.97 -16.12
C ALA A 176 -6.35 -3.15 -16.18
N MET A 177 -6.07 -3.64 -17.40
CA MET A 177 -5.08 -4.69 -17.65
C MET A 177 -3.66 -4.16 -17.43
N ARG A 178 -2.86 -4.91 -16.67
CA ARG A 178 -1.48 -4.57 -16.35
C ARG A 178 -0.57 -5.73 -16.71
N THR A 179 0.44 -5.48 -17.53
CA THR A 179 1.42 -6.50 -17.93
C THR A 179 2.47 -6.74 -16.84
N HIS A 180 3.17 -7.87 -16.91
CA HIS A 180 4.31 -8.11 -16.03
C HIS A 180 5.36 -6.98 -16.12
N HIS A 181 5.63 -6.47 -17.32
CA HIS A 181 6.58 -5.38 -17.53
C HIS A 181 6.17 -4.11 -16.80
N GLN A 182 4.90 -3.71 -16.91
CA GLN A 182 4.37 -2.51 -16.25
C GLN A 182 4.40 -2.65 -14.72
N ASN A 183 4.01 -3.80 -14.18
CA ASN A 183 4.05 -4.05 -12.74
C ASN A 183 5.49 -4.09 -12.21
N PHE A 184 6.40 -4.72 -12.95
CA PHE A 184 7.82 -4.74 -12.60
C PHE A 184 8.45 -3.35 -12.62
N GLN A 185 8.16 -2.54 -13.65
CA GLN A 185 8.65 -1.16 -13.73
C GLN A 185 8.15 -0.32 -12.56
N ASN A 186 6.86 -0.38 -12.25
CA ASN A 186 6.30 0.31 -11.09
C ASN A 186 7.00 -0.09 -9.79
N ALA A 187 7.17 -1.40 -9.56
CA ALA A 187 7.86 -1.88 -8.36
C ALA A 187 9.33 -1.43 -8.29
N MET A 188 10.03 -1.41 -9.43
CA MET A 188 11.41 -0.95 -9.51
C MET A 188 11.52 0.56 -9.25
N THR A 189 10.64 1.37 -9.83
CA THR A 189 10.62 2.83 -9.61
C THR A 189 10.42 3.12 -8.13
N CYS A 190 9.43 2.50 -7.47
CA CYS A 190 9.23 2.67 -6.03
C CYS A 190 10.46 2.24 -5.21
N ALA A 191 11.08 1.11 -5.55
CA ALA A 191 12.27 0.63 -4.85
C ALA A 191 13.49 1.55 -5.05
N LEU A 192 13.66 2.11 -6.25
CA LEU A 192 14.71 3.07 -6.56
C LEU A 192 14.48 4.40 -5.86
N GLU A 193 13.25 4.91 -5.82
CA GLU A 193 12.90 6.12 -5.07
C GLU A 193 13.21 5.96 -3.58
N MET A 194 12.79 4.84 -2.97
CA MET A 194 13.10 4.56 -1.57
C MET A 194 14.62 4.47 -1.34
N LYS A 195 15.36 3.76 -2.22
CA LYS A 195 16.81 3.68 -2.11
C LYS A 195 17.49 5.03 -2.30
N LEU A 196 17.10 5.80 -3.30
CA LEU A 196 17.68 7.11 -3.61
C LEU A 196 17.58 8.04 -2.41
N VAL A 197 16.42 8.09 -1.76
CA VAL A 197 16.22 8.91 -0.57
C VAL A 197 17.11 8.44 0.58
N VAL A 198 17.23 7.13 0.79
CA VAL A 198 17.99 6.56 1.90
C VAL A 198 19.51 6.54 1.65
N SER A 199 19.94 6.57 0.38
CA SER A 199 21.35 6.50 -0.02
C SER A 199 21.98 7.85 -0.35
N PHE A 200 21.27 8.96 -0.11
CA PHE A 200 21.83 10.29 -0.35
C PHE A 200 23.05 10.51 0.58
N PRO A 201 24.19 11.05 0.10
CA PRO A 201 25.41 11.22 0.89
C PRO A 201 25.31 12.35 1.93
N PHE A 202 24.10 12.66 2.41
CA PHE A 202 23.85 13.68 3.40
C PHE A 202 23.48 13.04 4.74
N PRO A 203 23.81 13.68 5.86
CA PRO A 203 23.34 13.23 7.17
C PRO A 203 21.81 13.15 7.20
N ASP A 204 21.26 12.07 7.76
CA ASP A 204 19.80 11.83 7.82
C ASP A 204 19.02 13.03 8.39
N ILE A 205 19.61 13.73 9.37
CA ILE A 205 19.03 14.93 9.98
C ILE A 205 18.87 16.10 8.98
N MET A 206 19.76 16.19 7.99
CA MET A 206 19.70 17.20 6.95
C MET A 206 18.56 16.92 5.97
N ILE A 207 18.35 15.65 5.63
CA ILE A 207 17.23 15.22 4.79
C ILE A 207 15.90 15.51 5.51
N VAL A 208 15.81 15.18 6.80
CA VAL A 208 14.66 15.56 7.64
C VAL A 208 14.47 17.08 7.68
N GLY A 209 15.55 17.86 7.80
CA GLY A 209 15.49 19.32 7.75
C GLY A 209 14.91 19.86 6.44
N VAL A 210 15.30 19.29 5.30
CA VAL A 210 14.72 19.63 3.99
C VAL A 210 13.24 19.25 3.92
N MET A 211 12.86 18.08 4.44
CA MET A 211 11.45 17.66 4.53
C MET A 211 10.64 18.65 5.36
N GLN A 212 11.17 19.12 6.50
CA GLN A 212 10.52 20.14 7.32
C GLN A 212 10.37 21.47 6.59
N LEU A 213 11.40 21.92 5.86
CA LEU A 213 11.33 23.15 5.07
C LEU A 213 10.25 23.07 3.97
N LEU A 214 10.17 21.92 3.28
CA LEU A 214 9.13 21.68 2.27
C LEU A 214 7.73 21.73 2.89
N MET A 215 7.55 21.22 4.11
CA MET A 215 6.28 21.31 4.83
C MET A 215 5.87 22.75 5.14
N ILE A 216 6.81 23.61 5.55
CA ILE A 216 6.54 25.04 5.77
C ILE A 216 6.06 25.70 4.47
N VAL A 217 6.75 25.42 3.34
CA VAL A 217 6.38 25.96 2.03
C VAL A 217 5.00 25.46 1.57
N LEU A 218 4.69 24.19 1.75
CA LEU A 218 3.35 23.68 1.44
C LEU A 218 2.27 24.32 2.33
N GLY A 219 2.59 24.54 3.60
CA GLY A 219 1.72 25.21 4.57
C GLY A 219 1.32 26.63 4.19
N THR A 220 2.05 27.30 3.30
CA THR A 220 1.64 28.62 2.81
C THR A 220 0.47 28.55 1.82
N PHE A 221 0.23 27.39 1.20
CA PHE A 221 -0.76 27.23 0.12
C PHE A 221 -1.90 26.28 0.46
N MET A 222 -1.69 25.38 1.43
CA MET A 222 -2.59 24.27 1.71
C MET A 222 -2.84 24.13 3.20
N GLU A 223 -4.02 23.64 3.56
CA GLU A 223 -4.38 23.36 4.94
C GLU A 223 -3.64 22.13 5.49
N PRO A 224 -3.41 22.05 6.82
CA PRO A 224 -2.60 21.00 7.44
C PRO A 224 -3.05 19.58 7.13
N VAL A 225 -4.37 19.34 7.07
CA VAL A 225 -4.93 18.02 6.80
C VAL A 225 -4.56 17.53 5.40
N SER A 226 -4.69 18.39 4.39
CA SER A 226 -4.34 18.06 3.01
C SER A 226 -2.85 17.82 2.83
N ILE A 227 -2.01 18.61 3.50
CA ILE A 227 -0.56 18.39 3.49
C ILE A 227 -0.22 17.03 4.13
N MET A 228 -0.81 16.69 5.28
CA MET A 228 -0.58 15.40 5.95
C MET A 228 -0.98 14.22 5.05
N MET A 229 -2.13 14.29 4.39
CA MET A 229 -2.60 13.22 3.50
C MET A 229 -1.66 12.97 2.31
N ILE A 230 -1.03 14.02 1.77
CA ILE A 230 -0.10 13.90 0.65
C ILE A 230 1.29 13.46 1.12
N THR A 231 1.80 14.05 2.19
CA THR A 231 3.21 13.94 2.56
C THR A 231 3.51 12.78 3.49
N PHE A 232 2.62 12.43 4.44
CA PHE A 232 2.89 11.36 5.41
C PHE A 232 3.08 9.99 4.78
N PRO A 233 2.31 9.57 3.75
CA PRO A 233 2.58 8.30 3.06
C PRO A 233 3.99 8.21 2.47
N VAL A 234 4.57 9.33 2.06
CA VAL A 234 5.92 9.42 1.50
C VAL A 234 6.99 9.56 2.60
N TYR A 235 6.74 10.43 3.58
CA TYR A 235 7.73 10.79 4.60
C TYR A 235 7.87 9.76 5.72
N MET A 236 6.78 9.10 6.13
CA MET A 236 6.81 8.14 7.24
C MET A 236 7.72 6.91 6.98
N PRO A 237 7.72 6.31 5.77
CA PRO A 237 8.69 5.27 5.44
C PRO A 237 10.15 5.74 5.56
N ILE A 238 10.45 6.96 5.10
CA ILE A 238 11.81 7.55 5.14
C ILE A 238 12.25 7.76 6.59
N VAL A 239 11.40 8.38 7.41
CA VAL A 239 11.65 8.63 8.84
C VAL A 239 11.96 7.33 9.58
N LYS A 240 11.15 6.29 9.35
CA LYS A 240 11.38 4.96 9.94
C LYS A 240 12.66 4.31 9.42
N ALA A 241 12.99 4.47 8.13
CA ALA A 241 14.20 3.91 7.53
C ALA A 241 15.48 4.54 8.13
N PHE A 242 15.45 5.84 8.44
CA PHE A 242 16.52 6.54 9.16
C PHE A 242 16.55 6.29 10.67
N GLY A 243 15.59 5.53 11.21
CA GLY A 243 15.52 5.21 12.64
C GLY A 243 15.00 6.34 13.53
N PHE A 244 14.38 7.37 12.97
CA PHE A 244 13.73 8.43 13.74
C PHE A 244 12.36 7.99 14.27
N ASP A 245 11.97 8.55 15.41
CA ASP A 245 10.66 8.30 16.03
C ASP A 245 9.54 8.99 15.21
N PRO A 246 8.52 8.24 14.75
CA PRO A 246 7.39 8.81 14.00
C PRO A 246 6.58 9.86 14.78
N ILE A 247 6.48 9.75 16.10
CA ILE A 247 5.79 10.72 16.96
C ILE A 247 6.56 12.03 16.99
N TRP A 248 7.88 11.96 17.16
CA TRP A 248 8.75 13.14 17.09
C TRP A 248 8.63 13.85 15.75
N PHE A 249 8.67 13.10 14.64
CA PHE A 249 8.50 13.67 13.31
C PHE A 249 7.09 14.26 13.09
N GLY A 250 6.05 13.58 13.59
CA GLY A 250 4.69 14.06 13.55
C GLY A 250 4.53 15.39 14.29
N PHE A 251 5.14 15.52 15.47
CA PHE A 251 5.10 16.76 16.25
C PHE A 251 5.82 17.92 15.55
N LEU A 252 7.00 17.67 14.96
CA LEU A 252 7.69 18.65 14.13
C LEU A 252 6.83 19.09 12.94
N THR A 253 6.13 18.15 12.32
CA THR A 253 5.25 18.46 11.20
C THR A 253 4.11 19.40 11.61
N LEU A 254 3.48 19.16 12.76
CA LEU A 254 2.40 20.03 13.27
C LEU A 254 2.88 21.47 13.43
N ILE A 255 4.04 21.66 14.06
CA ILE A 255 4.63 23.00 14.21
C ILE A 255 4.92 23.62 12.84
N ASN A 256 5.48 22.86 11.90
CA ASN A 256 5.80 23.36 10.56
C ASN A 256 4.57 23.82 9.77
N MET A 257 3.46 23.10 9.90
CA MET A 257 2.21 23.48 9.26
C MET A 257 1.64 24.78 9.87
N GLU A 258 1.70 24.93 11.19
CA GLU A 258 1.30 26.18 11.85
C GLU A 258 2.18 27.36 11.41
N ILE A 259 3.49 27.16 11.35
CA ILE A 259 4.43 28.17 10.83
C ILE A 259 4.05 28.55 9.40
N GLY A 260 3.87 27.57 8.50
CA GLY A 260 3.53 27.82 7.09
C GLY A 260 2.26 28.65 6.93
N MET A 261 1.20 28.34 7.68
CA MET A 261 -0.07 29.09 7.63
C MET A 261 0.05 30.55 8.10
N LYS A 262 1.06 30.87 8.93
CA LYS A 262 1.30 32.18 9.53
C LYS A 262 2.50 32.92 8.94
N THR A 263 3.23 32.34 8.00
CA THR A 263 4.49 32.91 7.49
C THR A 263 4.25 33.87 6.31
N PRO A 264 4.73 35.13 6.38
CA PRO A 264 4.70 36.05 5.25
C PRO A 264 5.54 35.54 4.06
N PRO A 265 5.19 35.90 2.81
CA PRO A 265 4.08 36.76 2.42
C PRO A 265 2.80 35.99 2.08
N PHE A 266 2.78 34.65 2.24
CA PHE A 266 1.76 33.79 1.64
C PHE A 266 0.85 33.08 2.64
N GLY A 267 1.15 33.08 3.94
CA GLY A 267 0.37 32.36 4.94
C GLY A 267 -1.13 32.65 4.83
N MET A 268 -1.92 31.63 4.52
CA MET A 268 -3.36 31.76 4.22
C MET A 268 -4.13 32.46 5.34
N VAL A 269 -3.76 32.21 6.60
CA VAL A 269 -4.41 32.84 7.76
C VAL A 269 -4.20 34.35 7.78
N LEU A 270 -3.08 34.85 7.25
CA LEU A 270 -2.80 36.29 7.19
C LEU A 270 -3.71 37.01 6.20
N PHE A 271 -4.08 36.35 5.10
CA PHE A 271 -5.03 36.90 4.12
C PHE A 271 -6.45 36.89 4.65
N VAL A 272 -6.84 35.84 5.37
CA VAL A 272 -8.12 35.78 6.08
C VAL A 272 -8.19 36.91 7.12
N MET A 273 -7.12 37.10 7.91
CA MET A 273 -7.01 38.23 8.85
C MET A 273 -7.17 39.57 8.13
N LYS A 274 -6.53 39.76 6.96
CA LYS A 274 -6.66 40.99 6.18
C LYS A 274 -8.09 41.28 5.73
N GLY A 275 -8.88 40.24 5.48
CA GLY A 275 -10.30 40.34 5.11
C GLY A 275 -11.22 40.77 6.24
N VAL A 276 -10.86 40.51 7.50
CA VAL A 276 -11.72 40.80 8.68
C VAL A 276 -11.28 42.04 9.47
N VAL A 277 -10.03 42.49 9.36
CA VAL A 277 -9.54 43.69 10.04
C VAL A 277 -9.99 44.98 9.34
N PRO A 278 -10.07 46.13 10.05
CA PRO A 278 -10.44 47.41 9.44
C PRO A 278 -9.60 47.76 8.22
N SER A 279 -10.21 48.42 7.22
CA SER A 279 -9.58 48.75 5.93
C SER A 279 -8.26 49.54 6.06
N LYS A 280 -8.14 50.38 7.11
CA LYS A 280 -6.92 51.12 7.46
C LYS A 280 -5.72 50.25 7.86
N THR A 281 -5.95 48.98 8.21
CA THR A 281 -4.89 48.05 8.61
C THR A 281 -4.23 47.49 7.36
N THR A 282 -2.94 47.78 7.18
CA THR A 282 -2.16 47.28 6.04
C THR A 282 -1.72 45.83 6.27
N MET A 283 -1.39 45.12 5.19
CA MET A 283 -0.83 43.76 5.29
C MET A 283 0.48 43.75 6.10
N LEU A 284 1.27 44.82 6.00
CA LEU A 284 2.51 44.96 6.76
C LEU A 284 2.27 45.03 8.27
N ASN A 285 1.17 45.63 8.72
CA ASN A 285 0.79 45.63 10.14
C ASN A 285 0.49 44.21 10.62
N ILE A 286 -0.18 43.41 9.80
CA ILE A 286 -0.50 42.00 10.09
C ILE A 286 0.77 41.15 10.13
N TYR A 287 1.70 41.36 9.18
CA TYR A 287 3.00 40.67 9.18
C TYR A 287 3.81 40.99 10.45
N ARG A 288 3.87 42.26 10.84
CA ARG A 288 4.57 42.66 12.07
C ARG A 288 3.92 42.06 13.32
N SER A 289 2.59 41.94 13.36
CA SER A 289 1.90 41.35 14.53
C SER A 289 2.11 39.84 14.65
N VAL A 290 2.25 39.12 13.53
CA VAL A 290 2.41 37.65 13.57
C VAL A 290 3.87 37.21 13.74
N THR A 291 4.84 38.06 13.38
CA THR A 291 6.27 37.73 13.40
C THR A 291 6.76 37.18 14.75
N PRO A 292 6.39 37.75 15.92
CA PRO A 292 6.80 37.18 17.21
C PRO A 292 6.29 35.76 17.44
N PHE A 293 5.07 35.45 17.00
CA PHE A 293 4.49 34.11 17.12
C PHE A 293 5.22 33.10 16.23
N VAL A 294 5.49 33.48 14.98
CA VAL A 294 6.27 32.64 14.06
C VAL A 294 7.69 32.38 14.63
N ALA A 295 8.31 33.37 15.26
CA ALA A 295 9.60 33.20 15.91
C ALA A 295 9.56 32.24 17.12
N ILE A 296 8.50 32.29 17.93
CA ILE A 296 8.28 31.35 19.04
C ILE A 296 8.11 29.93 18.51
N ASP A 297 7.29 29.74 17.48
CA ASP A 297 7.05 28.43 16.87
C ASP A 297 8.34 27.87 16.25
N ALA A 298 9.13 28.70 15.58
CA ALA A 298 10.42 28.31 15.02
C ALA A 298 11.43 27.92 16.11
N LEU A 299 11.43 28.62 17.26
CA LEU A 299 12.24 28.26 18.42
C LEU A 299 11.79 26.93 19.02
N ALA A 300 10.49 26.73 19.17
CA ALA A 300 9.92 25.47 19.66
C ALA A 300 10.30 24.29 18.74
N MET A 301 10.20 24.49 17.42
CA MET A 301 10.65 23.52 16.42
C MET A 301 12.13 23.17 16.60
N LEU A 302 13.00 24.19 16.72
CA LEU A 302 14.44 23.98 16.90
C LEU A 302 14.73 23.18 18.18
N LEU A 303 14.08 23.53 19.30
CA LEU A 303 14.24 22.84 20.56
C LEU A 303 13.85 21.37 20.47
N ILE A 304 12.74 21.06 19.79
CA ILE A 304 12.28 19.68 19.65
C ILE A 304 13.16 18.90 18.68
N MET A 305 13.70 19.56 17.66
CA MET A 305 14.66 18.96 16.74
C MET A 305 15.95 18.56 17.46
N ILE A 306 16.43 19.39 18.40
CA ILE A 306 17.64 19.13 19.21
C ILE A 306 17.37 18.15 20.35
N PHE A 307 16.17 18.21 20.96
CA PHE A 307 15.78 17.39 22.10
C PHE A 307 14.52 16.56 21.81
N PRO A 308 14.64 15.43 21.07
CA PRO A 308 13.50 14.58 20.70
C PRO A 308 12.71 14.04 21.89
N ALA A 309 13.35 13.94 23.06
CA ALA A 309 12.71 13.54 24.31
C ALA A 309 11.49 14.41 24.63
N ILE A 310 11.51 15.72 24.33
CA ILE A 310 10.39 16.64 24.62
C ILE A 310 9.08 16.14 24.00
N ALA A 311 9.14 15.65 22.75
CA ALA A 311 7.96 15.15 22.04
C ALA A 311 7.55 13.72 22.46
N THR A 312 8.44 12.97 23.10
CA THR A 312 8.28 11.52 23.33
C THR A 312 8.19 11.14 24.81
N VAL A 313 8.45 12.05 25.76
CA VAL A 313 8.40 11.79 27.22
C VAL A 313 7.04 11.24 27.64
N LEU A 314 5.94 11.96 27.35
CA LEU A 314 4.61 11.56 27.81
C LEU A 314 4.11 10.27 27.12
N PRO A 315 4.24 10.11 25.79
CA PRO A 315 3.94 8.83 25.13
C PRO A 315 4.73 7.64 25.68
N ASN A 316 6.01 7.84 26.04
CA ASN A 316 6.83 6.77 26.62
C ASN A 316 6.42 6.41 28.06
N LEU A 317 5.89 7.37 28.82
CA LEU A 317 5.34 7.15 30.16
C LEU A 317 3.95 6.49 30.13
N MET A 318 3.19 6.66 29.05
CA MET A 318 1.83 6.14 28.88
C MET A 318 1.77 4.79 28.15
N LYS A 319 2.88 4.04 28.08
CA LYS A 319 2.87 2.67 27.52
C LYS A 319 1.97 1.76 28.38
N TYR A 320 0.70 1.67 28.00
CA TYR A 320 -0.25 0.63 28.38
C TYR A 320 -0.25 -0.46 27.31
#